data_AF-X1FSI2-F1
#
_entry.id   AF-X1FSI2-F1
#
_cell.length_a   1.000
_cell.length_b   1.000
_cell.length_c   1.000
_cell.angle_alpha   90.00
_cell.angle_beta   90.00
_cell.angle_gamma   90.00
#
_symmetry.space_group_name_H-M   'P 1'
#
loop_
_entity.id
_entity.type
_entity.pdbx_description
1 polymer ?
#
loop_
_entity_poly.entity_id
_entity_poly.type
_entity_poly.pdbx_seq_one_letter_code
_entity_poly.pdbx_strand_id
1 'polypeptide(L)'
;ALEPREGISLMKKRRQAEELFNLCSGPAKICQAFGIDRSHNGLSFFSSRSPLFIKEGAKRKEGERKKEREKRKEGEKREKRKEELIWTSRIGIGEGKDRLWRAYLKGTPFISVK
;
A
#
# COMPACT_ATOMS: atom_id res chain seq x y z
N ALA A 1 4.77 0.25 1.82
CA ALA A 1 4.12 1.56 1.61
C ALA A 1 2.62 1.35 1.56
N LEU A 2 1.79 2.37 1.81
CA LEU A 2 0.33 2.28 1.76
C LEU A 2 -0.27 3.42 0.93
N GLU A 3 -1.40 3.15 0.30
CA GLU A 3 -2.30 4.17 -0.22
C GLU A 3 -3.20 4.69 0.92
N PRO A 4 -3.14 5.98 1.28
CA PRO A 4 -4.06 6.54 2.28
C PRO A 4 -5.50 6.60 1.73
N ARG A 5 -6.46 6.01 2.45
CA ARG A 5 -7.87 5.96 2.03
C ARG A 5 -8.81 6.71 2.98
N GLU A 6 -8.54 6.66 4.27
CA GLU A 6 -9.37 7.24 5.33
C GLU A 6 -8.47 7.92 6.36
N GLY A 7 -9.01 8.89 7.13
CA GLY A 7 -8.25 9.59 8.18
C GLY A 7 -7.11 10.48 7.66
N ILE A 8 -7.15 10.90 6.39
CA ILE A 8 -6.08 11.65 5.71
C ILE A 8 -5.72 12.93 6.47
N SER A 9 -6.71 13.71 6.93
CA SER A 9 -6.44 14.96 7.68
C SER A 9 -5.64 14.72 8.97
N LEU A 10 -5.91 13.62 9.67
CA LEU A 10 -5.14 13.22 10.86
C LEU A 10 -3.72 12.81 10.48
N MET A 11 -3.57 12.04 9.40
CA MET A 11 -2.25 11.65 8.88
C MET A 11 -1.42 12.88 8.48
N LYS A 12 -2.01 13.85 7.78
CA LYS A 12 -1.37 15.14 7.42
C LYS A 12 -0.89 15.88 8.67
N LYS A 13 -1.74 16.02 9.68
CA LYS A 13 -1.40 16.64 10.96
C LYS A 13 -0.22 15.94 11.65
N ARG A 14 -0.24 14.60 11.72
CA ARG A 14 0.84 13.81 12.35
C ARG A 14 2.15 13.88 11.57
N ARG A 15 2.07 13.94 10.23
CA ARG A 15 3.24 13.95 9.34
C ARG A 15 3.78 15.34 9.03
N GLN A 16 3.01 16.39 9.33
CA GLN A 16 3.26 17.77 8.91
C GLN A 16 3.53 17.82 7.39
N ALA A 17 2.70 17.13 6.62
CA ALA A 17 2.86 16.99 5.18
C ALA A 17 1.49 17.04 4.49
N GLU A 18 1.40 17.80 3.40
CA GLU A 18 0.15 18.00 2.65
C GLU A 18 -0.02 17.01 1.49
N GLU A 19 1.08 16.62 0.86
CA GLU A 19 1.05 15.72 -0.30
C GLU A 19 0.69 14.29 0.09
N LEU A 20 -0.33 13.73 -0.57
CA LEU A 20 -0.86 12.40 -0.28
C LEU A 20 0.21 11.31 -0.38
N PHE A 21 1.07 11.40 -1.39
CA PHE A 21 2.22 10.50 -1.58
C PHE A 21 3.17 10.50 -0.37
N ASN A 22 3.36 11.65 0.28
CA ASN A 22 4.31 11.81 1.37
C ASN A 22 3.78 11.32 2.73
N LEU A 23 2.53 10.91 2.80
CA LEU A 23 1.93 10.39 4.04
C LEU A 23 2.40 8.97 4.33
N CYS A 24 2.39 8.07 3.35
CA CYS A 24 2.55 6.63 3.57
C CYS A 24 3.51 5.91 2.59
N SER A 25 4.37 6.65 1.88
CA SER A 25 5.28 6.10 0.86
C SER A 25 6.47 5.28 1.39
N GLY A 26 6.60 5.07 2.70
CA GLY A 26 7.69 4.32 3.32
C GLY A 26 7.33 3.83 4.73
N PRO A 27 8.12 2.89 5.31
CA PRO A 27 7.80 2.25 6.58
C PRO A 27 7.71 3.23 7.76
N ALA A 28 8.71 4.09 7.94
CA ALA A 28 8.69 5.10 9.00
C ALA A 28 7.55 6.13 8.82
N LYS A 29 7.24 6.49 7.56
CA LYS A 29 6.12 7.39 7.23
C LYS A 29 4.78 6.77 7.63
N ILE A 30 4.58 5.48 7.36
CA ILE A 30 3.39 4.74 7.80
C ILE A 30 3.25 4.81 9.32
N CYS A 31 4.31 4.48 10.07
CA CYS A 31 4.23 4.49 11.53
C CYS A 31 3.81 5.86 12.06
N GLN A 32 4.44 6.94 11.58
CA GLN A 32 4.09 8.30 12.00
C GLN A 32 2.67 8.71 11.61
N ALA A 33 2.24 8.43 10.37
CA ALA A 33 0.90 8.75 9.90
C ALA A 33 -0.19 8.04 10.74
N PHE A 34 0.06 6.79 11.11
CA PHE A 34 -0.87 5.96 11.89
C PHE A 34 -0.73 6.17 13.41
N GLY A 35 0.30 6.88 13.87
CA GLY A 35 0.58 7.04 15.30
C GLY A 35 1.06 5.75 15.95
N ILE A 36 1.71 4.88 15.17
CA ILE A 36 2.32 3.64 15.64
C ILE A 36 3.70 3.96 16.21
N ASP A 37 3.90 3.56 17.45
CA ASP A 37 5.14 3.72 18.20
C ASP A 37 5.54 2.40 18.89
N ARG A 38 6.57 2.45 19.75
CA ARG A 38 7.08 1.26 20.45
C ARG A 38 6.08 0.61 21.40
N SER A 39 5.07 1.33 21.91
CA SER A 39 4.06 0.76 22.80
C SER A 39 3.18 -0.29 22.09
N HIS A 40 3.19 -0.28 20.76
CA HIS A 40 2.44 -1.22 19.94
C HIS A 40 3.19 -2.54 19.68
N ASN A 41 4.45 -2.66 20.12
CA ASN A 41 5.24 -3.87 19.92
C ASN A 41 4.66 -5.04 20.73
N GLY A 42 4.52 -6.20 20.08
CA GLY A 42 3.95 -7.40 20.71
C GLY A 42 2.41 -7.46 20.72
N LEU A 43 1.72 -6.42 20.24
CA LEU A 43 0.27 -6.48 20.08
C LEU A 43 -0.13 -7.50 19.00
N SER A 44 -1.22 -8.23 19.27
CA SER A 44 -1.78 -9.19 18.33
C SER A 44 -2.73 -8.52 17.35
N PHE A 45 -2.52 -8.70 16.04
CA PHE A 45 -3.46 -8.25 15.01
C PHE A 45 -4.79 -9.04 14.98
N PHE A 46 -4.86 -10.18 15.68
CA PHE A 46 -6.03 -11.06 15.69
C PHE A 46 -6.96 -10.83 16.89
N SER A 47 -6.51 -10.05 17.88
CA SER A 47 -7.33 -9.71 19.04
C SER A 47 -8.32 -8.61 18.68
N SER A 48 -9.59 -8.80 19.02
CA SER A 48 -10.63 -7.76 18.87
C SER A 48 -10.40 -6.53 19.74
N ARG A 49 -9.53 -6.63 20.76
CA ARG A 49 -9.13 -5.50 21.63
C ARG A 49 -7.90 -4.77 21.11
N SER A 50 -7.25 -5.25 20.05
CA SER A 50 -6.07 -4.60 19.49
C SER A 50 -6.46 -3.31 18.76
N PRO A 51 -5.74 -2.20 18.98
CA PRO A 51 -5.94 -0.97 18.21
C PRO A 51 -5.46 -1.11 16.75
N LEU A 52 -4.70 -2.15 16.44
CA LEU A 52 -4.19 -2.42 15.10
C LEU A 52 -4.74 -3.77 14.59
N PHE A 53 -5.27 -3.75 13.37
CA PHE A 53 -5.83 -4.92 12.70
C PHE A 53 -5.65 -4.81 11.18
N ILE A 54 -5.78 -5.94 10.49
CA ILE A 54 -5.78 -6.02 9.02
C ILE A 54 -7.16 -6.52 8.58
N LYS A 55 -7.75 -5.85 7.59
CA LYS A 55 -9.03 -6.24 6.98
C LYS A 55 -8.85 -6.63 5.52
N GLU A 56 -9.74 -7.47 5.02
CA GLU A 56 -9.79 -7.76 3.59
C GLU A 56 -10.05 -6.47 2.79
N GLY A 57 -9.30 -6.30 1.69
CA GLY A 57 -9.41 -5.13 0.83
C GLY A 57 -10.77 -5.06 0.13
N ALA A 58 -11.31 -3.84 -0.01
CA ALA A 58 -12.58 -3.65 -0.72
C ALA A 58 -12.49 -4.16 -2.16
N LYS A 59 -13.51 -4.89 -2.61
CA LYS A 59 -13.64 -5.25 -4.04
C LYS A 59 -13.77 -3.96 -4.86
N ARG A 60 -12.92 -3.79 -5.88
CA ARG A 60 -13.06 -2.65 -6.84
C ARG A 60 -14.50 -2.55 -7.34
N LYS A 61 -15.06 -1.33 -7.32
CA LYS A 61 -16.43 -1.09 -7.80
C LYS A 61 -16.54 -1.48 -9.28
N GLU A 62 -17.63 -2.13 -9.65
CA GLU A 62 -17.85 -2.63 -11.01
C GLU A 62 -17.86 -1.50 -12.06
N GLY A 63 -18.23 -0.27 -11.68
CA GLY A 63 -18.18 0.93 -12.53
C GLY A 63 -16.76 1.38 -12.92
N GLU A 64 -15.76 1.20 -12.05
CA GLU A 64 -14.35 1.46 -12.38
C GLU A 64 -13.83 0.42 -13.37
N ARG A 65 -14.26 -0.85 -13.19
CA ARG A 65 -14.01 -1.93 -14.17
C ARG A 65 -14.70 -1.66 -15.51
N LYS A 66 -15.86 -0.99 -15.55
CA LYS A 66 -16.59 -0.67 -16.80
C LYS A 66 -15.94 0.46 -17.59
N LYS A 67 -15.56 1.58 -16.97
CA LYS A 67 -14.81 2.68 -17.64
C LYS A 67 -13.47 2.19 -18.22
N GLU A 68 -12.81 1.25 -17.54
CA GLU A 68 -11.58 0.62 -18.03
C GLU A 68 -11.84 -0.43 -19.13
N ARG A 69 -13.01 -1.08 -19.13
CA ARG A 69 -13.48 -2.00 -20.20
C ARG A 69 -13.83 -1.28 -21.50
N GLU A 70 -14.41 -0.07 -21.43
CA GLU A 70 -14.76 0.72 -22.62
C GLU A 70 -13.53 1.27 -23.34
N LYS A 71 -12.44 1.56 -22.62
CA LYS A 71 -11.13 1.90 -23.20
C LYS A 71 -10.41 0.72 -23.89
N ARG A 72 -10.94 -0.51 -23.81
CA ARG A 72 -10.28 -1.76 -24.26
C ARG A 72 -11.01 -2.47 -25.42
N LYS A 73 -11.73 -1.75 -26.28
CA LYS A 73 -12.09 -2.28 -27.61
C LYS A 73 -10.93 -1.87 -28.54
N GLU A 74 -9.96 -2.73 -28.84
CA GLU A 74 -10.06 -3.93 -29.69
C GLU A 74 -9.11 -5.05 -29.23
N GLY A 75 -9.58 -6.30 -29.25
CA GLY A 75 -8.72 -7.47 -29.52
C GLY A 75 -8.18 -8.31 -28.36
N GLU A 76 -8.10 -7.83 -27.12
CA GLU A 76 -7.41 -8.60 -26.07
C GLU A 76 -8.35 -9.47 -25.20
N LYS A 77 -8.08 -10.78 -25.20
CA LYS A 77 -8.82 -11.81 -24.45
C LYS A 77 -8.97 -11.45 -22.97
N ARG A 78 -10.13 -11.81 -22.41
CA ARG A 78 -10.47 -11.71 -20.97
C ARG A 78 -9.50 -12.54 -20.12
N GLU A 79 -8.36 -11.98 -19.75
CA GLU A 79 -7.63 -12.47 -18.58
C GLU A 79 -8.01 -11.57 -17.40
N LYS A 80 -8.51 -12.17 -16.31
CA LYS A 80 -8.74 -11.45 -15.06
C LYS A 80 -7.39 -10.85 -14.67
N ARG A 81 -7.23 -9.54 -14.85
CA ARG A 81 -6.00 -8.81 -14.48
C ARG A 81 -5.78 -9.03 -12.97
N LYS A 82 -4.99 -10.06 -12.62
CA LYS A 82 -4.35 -10.16 -11.33
C LYS A 82 -3.47 -8.92 -11.25
N GLU A 83 -3.58 -8.18 -10.16
CA GLU A 83 -2.68 -7.05 -9.97
C GLU A 83 -1.25 -7.60 -10.01
N GLU A 84 -0.47 -7.11 -10.96
CA GLU A 84 0.87 -7.63 -11.19
C GLU A 84 1.78 -7.13 -10.07
N LEU A 85 2.40 -8.09 -9.36
CA LEU A 85 3.41 -7.79 -8.35
C LEU A 85 4.77 -7.70 -9.02
N ILE A 86 5.48 -6.61 -8.75
CA ILE A 86 6.91 -6.50 -9.07
C ILE A 86 7.70 -6.95 -7.86
N TRP A 87 8.64 -7.86 -8.10
CA TRP A 87 9.56 -8.39 -7.10
C TRP A 87 10.95 -7.80 -7.31
N THR A 88 11.54 -7.30 -6.24
CA THR A 88 12.83 -6.59 -6.23
C THR A 88 13.62 -6.96 -4.98
N SER A 89 14.89 -6.56 -4.96
CA SER A 89 15.69 -6.59 -3.74
C SER A 89 15.13 -5.65 -2.67
N ARG A 90 15.40 -5.95 -1.39
CA ARG A 90 14.99 -5.07 -0.29
C ARG A 90 15.78 -3.76 -0.29
N ILE A 91 15.20 -2.73 0.31
CA ILE A 91 15.81 -1.39 0.40
C ILE A 91 16.69 -1.31 1.65
N GLY A 92 17.88 -0.72 1.54
CA GLY A 92 18.71 -0.40 2.71
C GLY A 92 19.38 -1.60 3.38
N ILE A 93 19.54 -2.71 2.66
CA ILE A 93 20.20 -3.92 3.17
C ILE A 93 21.66 -4.02 2.69
N GLY A 94 22.56 -4.45 3.57
CA GLY A 94 23.96 -4.75 3.24
C GLY A 94 24.13 -6.12 2.58
N GLU A 95 23.37 -7.12 3.04
CA GLU A 95 23.46 -8.52 2.61
C GLU A 95 22.15 -9.02 1.97
N GLY A 96 22.27 -10.01 1.07
CA GLY A 96 21.13 -10.59 0.35
C GLY A 96 20.52 -9.66 -0.69
N LYS A 97 21.35 -8.81 -1.31
CA LYS A 97 20.96 -7.81 -2.33
C LYS A 97 20.46 -8.43 -3.63
N ASP A 98 20.84 -9.68 -3.88
CA ASP A 98 20.42 -10.53 -5.00
C ASP A 98 19.01 -11.12 -4.81
N ARG A 99 18.51 -11.17 -3.56
CA ARG A 99 17.25 -11.85 -3.23
C ARG A 99 16.04 -10.94 -3.48
N LEU A 100 15.07 -11.47 -4.21
CA LEU A 100 13.82 -10.78 -4.55
C LEU A 100 12.79 -10.85 -3.41
N TRP A 101 13.08 -10.21 -2.28
CA TRP A 101 12.28 -10.25 -1.04
C TRP A 101 11.42 -9.01 -0.79
N ARG A 102 11.31 -8.11 -1.76
CA ARG A 102 10.42 -6.95 -1.70
C ARG A 102 9.42 -7.04 -2.84
N ALA A 103 8.13 -7.00 -2.53
CA ALA A 103 7.05 -6.94 -3.51
C ALA A 103 6.33 -5.59 -3.45
N TYR A 104 5.86 -5.12 -4.60
CA TYR A 104 4.92 -3.99 -4.69
C TYR A 104 4.02 -4.11 -5.93
N LEU A 105 2.90 -3.38 -5.93
CA LEU A 105 1.95 -3.37 -7.05
C LEU A 105 2.51 -2.56 -8.24
N LYS A 106 2.58 -3.17 -9.42
CA LYS A 106 3.03 -2.51 -10.65
C LYS A 106 2.21 -1.25 -10.94
N GLY A 107 2.89 -0.15 -11.23
CA GLY A 107 2.26 1.13 -11.55
C GLY A 107 1.70 1.90 -10.35
N THR A 108 1.86 1.41 -9.11
CA THR A 108 1.42 2.15 -7.93
C THR A 108 2.16 3.50 -7.81
N PRO A 109 1.45 4.61 -7.58
CA PRO A 109 2.09 5.90 -7.30
C PRO A 109 2.53 6.01 -5.83
N PHE A 110 2.15 5.07 -4.95
CA PHE A 110 2.28 5.21 -3.50
C PHE A 110 3.56 4.59 -2.91
N ILE A 111 4.56 4.25 -3.73
CA ILE A 111 5.84 3.71 -3.25
C ILE A 111 6.99 4.68 -3.57
N SER A 112 7.89 4.87 -2.60
CA SER A 112 9.04 5.78 -2.75
C SER A 112 10.16 5.22 -3.63
N VAL A 113 10.33 3.90 -3.64
CA VAL A 113 11.35 3.22 -4.45
C VAL A 113 10.66 2.12 -5.24
N LYS A 114 10.78 2.20 -6.57
CA LYS A 114 10.33 1.16 -7.48
C LYS A 114 11.43 0.10 -7.55
#